data_AF-A0A8J2F706-F1
#
_entry.id   AF-A0A8J2F706-F1
#
_cell.length_a   1.000
_cell.length_b   1.000
_cell.length_c   1.000
_cell.angle_alpha   90.00
_cell.angle_beta   90.00
_cell.angle_gamma   90.00
#
_symmetry.space_group_name_H-M   'P 1'
#
loop_
_entity.id
_entity.type
_entity.pdbx_description
1 polymer ?
#
loop_
_entity_poly.entity_id
_entity_poly.type
_entity_poly.pdbx_seq_one_letter_code
_entity_poly.pdbx_strand_id
1 'polypeptide(L)'
;MRAASQQLSRAGRGLFRPHQATSATGARQLYSVFTFVVVPRNFSSAAAPAAAKQTETKFLKPEKEIDLNDARRKGLSWRAKQRGWLELDWLLGTFAQKHLANLTEEECVLFEEILEVDNPDLFHWLSAQKPAPEKMLENSVYLMLAEYVNSEHPDIMRRMSTQNQNL
;
A
#
# COMPACT_ATOMS: atom_id res chain seq x y z
N MET A 1 29.90 46.11 43.34
CA MET A 1 29.40 47.50 43.26
C MET A 1 29.97 48.18 42.01
N ARG A 2 29.10 48.83 41.22
CA ARG A 2 29.28 49.69 40.00
C ARG A 2 28.39 49.19 38.86
N ALA A 3 27.15 49.69 38.76
CA ALA A 3 26.70 50.88 37.99
C ALA A 3 26.54 50.54 36.49
N ALA A 4 25.33 50.31 35.96
CA ALA A 4 24.23 51.25 35.66
C ALA A 4 24.59 52.33 34.63
N SER A 5 24.05 52.20 33.41
CA SER A 5 23.70 53.23 32.40
C SER A 5 23.20 52.50 31.14
N GLN A 6 21.89 52.54 30.79
CA GLN A 6 21.20 53.57 29.99
C GLN A 6 21.83 53.71 28.58
N GLN A 7 21.15 53.69 27.42
CA GLN A 7 19.81 54.09 26.96
C GLN A 7 19.65 53.54 25.50
N LEU A 8 18.53 52.91 25.10
CA LEU A 8 17.31 53.44 24.44
C LEU A 8 17.34 53.58 22.89
N SER A 9 16.31 52.95 22.28
CA SER A 9 15.46 53.44 21.19
C SER A 9 15.82 53.16 19.72
N ARG A 10 15.01 52.29 19.10
CA ARG A 10 14.31 52.48 17.81
C ARG A 10 13.39 51.26 17.60
N ALA A 11 12.09 51.31 17.92
CA ALA A 11 11.01 51.96 17.17
C ALA A 11 10.95 51.52 15.70
N GLY A 12 10.34 50.36 15.44
CA GLY A 12 9.91 49.90 14.13
C GLY A 12 8.47 49.39 14.19
N ARG A 13 7.51 50.32 14.27
CA ARG A 13 6.09 50.08 14.03
C ARG A 13 5.91 49.75 12.55
N GLY A 14 5.30 48.61 12.21
CA GLY A 14 5.12 48.21 10.82
C GLY A 14 4.03 47.17 10.61
N LEU A 15 2.78 47.64 10.62
CA LEU A 15 1.64 47.12 9.85
C LEU A 15 1.16 45.68 10.11
N PHE A 16 0.35 45.60 11.15
CA PHE A 16 -0.99 44.99 11.14
C PHE A 16 -1.59 44.92 9.71
N ARG A 17 -1.73 43.71 9.16
CA ARG A 17 -2.57 43.46 7.98
C ARG A 17 -3.89 42.83 8.46
N PRO A 18 -5.03 43.49 8.26
CA PRO A 18 -6.31 42.99 8.73
C PRO A 18 -6.78 41.78 7.93
N HIS A 19 -7.39 40.86 8.67
CA HIS A 19 -8.29 39.82 8.21
C HIS A 19 -9.46 40.45 7.44
N GLN A 20 -9.63 40.06 6.17
CA GLN A 20 -10.91 40.22 5.47
C GLN A 20 -11.47 38.83 5.19
N ALA A 21 -12.56 38.52 5.90
CA ALA A 21 -13.58 37.60 5.43
C ALA A 21 -14.32 38.26 4.27
N THR A 22 -14.72 37.49 3.25
CA THR A 22 -16.10 37.47 2.73
C THR A 22 -16.25 36.37 1.69
N SER A 23 -17.32 35.61 1.86
CA SER A 23 -17.96 34.64 0.98
C SER A 23 -18.02 35.04 -0.50
N ALA A 24 -17.73 34.08 -1.39
CA ALA A 24 -18.20 34.08 -2.76
C ALA A 24 -18.90 32.75 -3.06
N THR A 25 -20.20 32.73 -2.78
CA THR A 25 -21.17 31.73 -3.23
C THR A 25 -21.32 31.85 -4.76
N GLY A 26 -20.65 30.95 -5.49
CA GLY A 26 -20.83 30.75 -6.92
C GLY A 26 -21.86 29.66 -7.18
N ALA A 27 -23.15 30.01 -7.07
CA ALA A 27 -24.22 29.24 -7.69
C ALA A 27 -24.26 29.54 -9.19
N ARG A 28 -24.75 28.57 -9.98
CA ARG A 28 -24.99 28.50 -11.45
C ARG A 28 -24.01 27.51 -12.10
N GLN A 29 -24.42 26.41 -12.72
CA GLN A 29 -25.55 26.23 -13.63
C GLN A 29 -25.92 24.74 -13.68
N LEU A 30 -27.21 24.43 -13.54
CA LEU A 30 -27.78 23.12 -13.82
C LEU A 30 -27.87 22.93 -15.33
N TYR A 31 -27.15 21.95 -15.87
CA TYR A 31 -27.41 21.46 -17.22
C TYR A 31 -28.43 20.33 -17.12
N SER A 32 -29.65 20.75 -17.43
CA SER A 32 -30.82 19.93 -17.68
C SER A 32 -30.67 19.13 -18.99
N VAL A 33 -31.50 18.08 -19.07
CA VAL A 33 -31.94 17.35 -20.26
C VAL A 33 -31.01 16.26 -20.84
N PHE A 34 -31.11 15.06 -20.28
CA PHE A 34 -31.21 13.87 -21.13
C PHE A 34 -32.25 12.90 -20.57
N THR A 35 -33.51 13.32 -20.60
CA THR A 35 -34.64 12.39 -20.51
C THR A 35 -34.63 11.55 -21.78
N PHE A 36 -34.10 10.33 -21.68
CA PHE A 36 -34.15 9.34 -22.74
C PHE A 36 -35.61 8.91 -22.93
N VAL A 37 -36.32 9.59 -23.83
CA VAL A 37 -37.62 9.14 -24.31
C VAL A 37 -37.39 7.90 -25.18
N VAL A 38 -37.80 6.75 -24.67
CA VAL A 38 -37.94 5.50 -25.42
C VAL A 38 -39.01 5.71 -26.49
N VAL A 39 -38.59 5.73 -27.75
CA VAL A 39 -39.49 5.59 -28.90
C VAL A 39 -39.45 4.13 -29.35
N PRO A 40 -40.54 3.36 -29.26
CA PRO A 40 -40.60 2.03 -29.84
C PRO A 40 -40.72 2.14 -31.36
N ARG A 41 -39.66 1.77 -32.09
CA ARG A 41 -39.77 1.50 -33.53
C ARG A 41 -40.32 0.09 -33.72
N ASN A 42 -41.61 0.08 -34.03
CA ASN A 42 -42.40 -1.05 -34.46
C ASN A 42 -41.77 -1.67 -35.73
N PHE A 43 -41.00 -2.76 -35.60
CA PHE A 43 -40.63 -3.60 -36.74
C PHE A 43 -41.72 -4.64 -36.94
N SER A 44 -42.66 -4.30 -37.82
CA SER A 44 -43.67 -5.22 -38.33
C SER A 44 -43.04 -6.20 -39.33
N SER A 45 -43.03 -7.48 -38.95
CA SER A 45 -43.37 -8.66 -39.76
C SER A 45 -42.82 -8.78 -41.20
N ALA A 46 -41.87 -9.71 -41.40
CA ALA A 46 -41.89 -10.64 -42.54
C ALA A 46 -40.98 -11.87 -42.30
N ALA A 47 -41.61 -13.04 -42.39
CA ALA A 47 -41.11 -14.41 -42.39
C ALA A 47 -39.67 -14.68 -42.91
N ALA A 48 -38.92 -15.49 -42.13
CA ALA A 48 -38.02 -16.53 -42.65
C ALA A 48 -37.81 -17.62 -41.57
N PRO A 49 -38.06 -18.91 -41.87
CA PRO A 49 -37.85 -20.00 -40.95
C PRO A 49 -36.49 -20.67 -41.22
N ALA A 50 -35.63 -20.81 -40.21
CA ALA A 50 -34.64 -21.89 -40.12
C ALA A 50 -33.73 -21.72 -38.90
N ALA A 51 -33.67 -22.78 -38.09
CA ALA A 51 -32.55 -23.12 -37.23
C ALA A 51 -32.19 -22.08 -36.13
N ALA A 52 -33.00 -22.07 -35.08
CA ALA A 52 -32.50 -21.76 -33.74
C ALA A 52 -31.47 -22.81 -33.36
N LYS A 53 -30.21 -22.58 -33.73
CA LYS A 53 -29.08 -23.28 -33.13
C LYS A 53 -28.99 -22.79 -31.70
N GLN A 54 -29.26 -23.71 -30.79
CA GLN A 54 -29.03 -23.58 -29.36
C GLN A 54 -27.63 -23.01 -29.17
N THR A 55 -27.54 -21.73 -28.79
CA THR A 55 -26.32 -21.19 -28.24
C THR A 55 -26.18 -21.81 -26.86
N GLU A 56 -25.51 -22.96 -26.81
CA GLU A 56 -24.93 -23.49 -25.57
C GLU A 56 -24.18 -22.36 -24.89
N THR A 57 -24.80 -21.81 -23.85
CA THR A 57 -24.09 -21.08 -22.81
C THR A 57 -23.16 -22.10 -22.18
N LYS A 58 -21.95 -22.14 -22.75
CA LYS A 58 -20.79 -22.87 -22.24
C LYS A 58 -20.70 -22.59 -20.74
N PHE A 59 -21.07 -23.59 -19.95
CA PHE A 59 -21.00 -23.56 -18.49
C PHE A 59 -19.58 -23.15 -18.09
N LEU A 60 -19.45 -21.92 -17.61
CA LEU A 60 -18.24 -21.44 -16.97
C LEU A 60 -18.00 -22.34 -15.74
N LYS A 61 -16.78 -22.85 -15.61
CA LYS A 61 -16.30 -23.66 -14.48
C LYS A 61 -16.75 -23.01 -13.16
N PRO A 62 -17.11 -23.81 -12.13
CA PRO A 62 -17.58 -23.26 -10.87
C PRO A 62 -16.55 -22.27 -10.34
N GLU A 63 -17.03 -21.06 -10.11
CA GLU A 63 -16.30 -19.94 -9.56
C GLU A 63 -15.73 -20.43 -8.23
N LYS A 64 -14.39 -20.52 -8.13
CA LYS A 64 -13.73 -21.03 -6.93
C LYS A 64 -14.12 -20.10 -5.78
N GLU A 65 -14.96 -20.59 -4.87
CA GLU A 65 -15.34 -19.88 -3.66
C GLU A 65 -14.05 -19.38 -2.99
N ILE A 66 -13.96 -18.05 -2.88
CA ILE A 66 -12.74 -17.39 -2.45
C ILE A 66 -12.73 -17.53 -0.93
N ASP A 67 -11.98 -18.48 -0.40
CA ASP A 67 -11.69 -18.50 1.04
C ASP A 67 -11.00 -17.16 1.37
N LEU A 68 -11.63 -16.37 2.23
CA LEU A 68 -11.18 -15.03 2.61
C LEU A 68 -9.79 -15.09 3.28
N ASN A 69 -9.49 -16.18 3.99
CA ASN A 69 -8.18 -16.40 4.62
C ASN A 69 -7.11 -16.63 3.55
N ASP A 70 -7.43 -17.40 2.52
CA ASP A 70 -6.55 -17.59 1.37
C ASP A 70 -6.34 -16.30 0.58
N ALA A 71 -7.37 -15.46 0.46
CA ALA A 71 -7.26 -14.16 -0.20
C ALA A 71 -6.33 -13.21 0.56
N ARG A 72 -6.46 -13.14 1.90
CA ARG A 72 -5.58 -12.33 2.75
C ARG A 72 -4.12 -12.76 2.62
N ARG A 73 -3.84 -14.06 2.77
CA ARG A 73 -2.47 -14.61 2.66
C ARG A 73 -1.86 -14.39 1.28
N LYS A 74 -2.64 -14.51 0.20
CA LYS A 74 -2.18 -14.16 -1.15
C LYS A 74 -1.85 -12.68 -1.28
N GLY A 75 -2.67 -11.80 -0.70
CA GLY A 75 -2.40 -10.37 -0.63
C GLY A 75 -1.11 -10.04 0.10
N LEU A 76 -0.83 -10.72 1.21
CA LEU A 76 0.43 -10.59 1.96
C LEU A 76 1.64 -11.01 1.14
N SER A 77 1.57 -12.18 0.50
CA SER A 77 2.66 -12.67 -0.35
C SER A 77 2.90 -11.75 -1.55
N TRP A 78 1.85 -11.17 -2.12
CA TRP A 78 1.98 -10.20 -3.19
C TRP A 78 2.65 -8.92 -2.70
N ARG A 79 2.16 -8.31 -1.61
CA ARG A 79 2.78 -7.09 -1.02
C ARG A 79 4.25 -7.28 -0.66
N ALA A 80 4.62 -8.45 -0.15
CA ALA A 80 6.01 -8.80 0.15
C ALA A 80 6.96 -8.71 -1.06
N LYS A 81 6.43 -8.81 -2.29
CA LYS A 81 7.19 -8.78 -3.55
C LYS A 81 7.08 -7.46 -4.31
N GLN A 82 6.42 -6.44 -3.76
CA GLN A 82 6.11 -5.17 -4.46
C GLN A 82 6.79 -3.97 -3.80
N ARG A 83 7.96 -4.17 -3.19
CA ARG A 83 8.68 -3.12 -2.45
C ARG A 83 9.69 -2.38 -3.32
N GLY A 84 10.08 -2.95 -4.46
CA GLY A 84 10.97 -2.32 -5.44
C GLY A 84 12.46 -2.51 -5.16
N TRP A 85 12.82 -3.27 -4.14
CA TRP A 85 14.18 -3.67 -3.81
C TRP A 85 14.29 -5.18 -4.03
N LEU A 86 14.89 -5.58 -5.16
CA LEU A 86 14.85 -6.96 -5.65
C LEU A 86 15.26 -7.98 -4.59
N GLU A 87 16.29 -7.68 -3.81
CA GLU A 87 16.81 -8.56 -2.76
C GLU A 87 15.82 -8.72 -1.61
N LEU A 88 15.18 -7.63 -1.15
CA LEU A 88 14.14 -7.70 -0.12
C LEU A 88 12.88 -8.38 -0.65
N ASP A 89 12.49 -8.08 -1.88
CA ASP A 89 11.33 -8.70 -2.53
C ASP A 89 11.52 -10.21 -2.67
N TRP A 90 12.73 -10.65 -3.00
CA TRP A 90 13.08 -12.05 -3.07
C TRP A 90 13.12 -12.71 -1.68
N LEU A 91 13.76 -12.06 -0.71
CA LEU A 91 13.89 -12.58 0.65
C LEU A 91 12.52 -12.73 1.34
N LEU A 92 11.74 -11.65 1.38
CA LEU A 92 10.39 -11.65 1.95
C LEU A 92 9.46 -12.54 1.13
N GLY A 93 9.63 -12.58 -0.19
CA GLY A 93 8.85 -13.45 -1.07
C GLY A 93 9.08 -14.94 -0.84
N THR A 94 10.32 -15.36 -0.54
CA THR A 94 10.64 -16.76 -0.21
C THR A 94 10.20 -17.12 1.20
N PHE A 95 10.41 -16.22 2.18
CA PHE A 95 9.90 -16.36 3.53
C PHE A 95 8.36 -16.52 3.53
N ALA A 96 7.66 -15.64 2.84
CA ALA A 96 6.21 -15.65 2.69
C ALA A 96 5.70 -17.00 2.13
N GLN A 97 6.36 -17.54 1.10
CA GLN A 97 5.97 -18.82 0.51
C GLN A 97 6.14 -20.01 1.46
N LYS A 98 7.17 -19.99 2.31
CA LYS A 98 7.47 -21.07 3.26
C LYS A 98 6.60 -21.00 4.52
N HIS A 99 6.34 -19.79 5.03
CA HIS A 99 5.76 -19.61 6.36
C HIS A 99 4.29 -19.19 6.34
N LEU A 100 3.80 -18.39 5.37
CA LEU A 100 2.43 -17.83 5.40
C LEU A 100 1.32 -18.90 5.47
N ALA A 101 1.55 -20.09 4.92
CA ALA A 101 0.57 -21.18 4.97
C ALA A 101 0.33 -21.68 6.41
N ASN A 102 1.35 -21.58 7.27
CA ASN A 102 1.34 -22.08 8.63
C ASN A 102 1.14 -20.99 9.68
N LEU A 103 1.22 -19.71 9.30
CA LEU A 103 0.99 -18.60 10.22
C LEU A 103 -0.47 -18.52 10.65
N THR A 104 -0.66 -18.25 11.94
CA THR A 104 -1.94 -17.90 12.55
C THR A 104 -2.42 -16.53 12.08
N GLU A 105 -3.68 -16.18 12.36
CA GLU A 105 -4.25 -14.89 11.97
C GLU A 105 -3.54 -13.72 12.68
N GLU A 106 -3.12 -13.91 13.93
CA GLU A 106 -2.36 -12.95 14.74
C GLU A 106 -0.96 -12.73 14.14
N GLU A 107 -0.28 -13.80 13.75
CA GLU A 107 1.01 -13.72 13.06
C GLU A 107 0.88 -13.08 11.66
N CYS A 108 -0.24 -13.26 10.97
CA CYS A 108 -0.49 -12.55 9.73
C CYS A 108 -0.57 -11.03 9.95
N VAL A 109 -1.16 -10.57 11.05
CA VAL A 109 -1.17 -9.13 11.43
C VAL A 109 0.26 -8.67 11.74
N LEU A 110 1.02 -9.46 12.49
CA LEU A 110 2.42 -9.14 12.77
C LEU A 110 3.28 -9.06 11.51
N PHE A 111 3.02 -9.92 10.52
CA PHE A 111 3.67 -9.84 9.22
C PHE A 111 3.27 -8.57 8.45
N GLU A 112 2.03 -8.11 8.57
CA GLU A 112 1.59 -6.83 7.99
C GLU A 112 2.39 -5.66 8.56
N GLU A 113 2.64 -5.64 9.86
CA GLU A 113 3.44 -4.58 10.48
C GLU A 113 4.87 -4.53 9.91
N ILE A 114 5.48 -5.69 9.65
CA ILE A 114 6.81 -5.77 9.02
C ILE A 114 6.76 -5.20 7.59
N LEU A 115 5.66 -5.45 6.87
CA LEU A 115 5.49 -4.96 5.51
C LEU A 115 5.29 -3.43 5.45
N GLU A 116 4.89 -2.77 6.53
CA GLU A 116 4.74 -1.31 6.61
C GLU A 116 6.06 -0.55 6.88
N VAL A 117 7.10 -1.24 7.35
CA VAL A 117 8.42 -0.64 7.59
C VAL A 117 9.05 -0.18 6.27
N ASP A 118 9.85 0.90 6.28
CA ASP A 118 10.60 1.33 5.09
C ASP A 118 11.75 0.37 4.72
N ASN A 119 12.04 0.24 3.42
CA ASN A 119 13.07 -0.69 2.91
C ASN A 119 14.46 -0.49 3.54
N PRO A 120 15.01 0.74 3.67
CA PRO A 120 16.35 0.93 4.22
C PRO A 120 16.44 0.50 5.69
N ASP A 121 15.42 0.82 6.49
CA ASP A 121 15.39 0.47 7.91
C ASP A 121 15.29 -1.04 8.10
N LEU A 122 14.35 -1.68 7.38
CA LEU A 122 14.20 -3.13 7.40
C LEU A 122 15.51 -3.83 7.00
N PHE A 123 16.19 -3.33 5.97
CA PHE A 123 17.48 -3.87 5.54
C PHE A 123 18.57 -3.73 6.62
N HIS A 124 18.69 -2.56 7.25
CA HIS A 124 19.70 -2.33 8.28
C HIS A 124 19.51 -3.24 9.50
N TRP A 125 18.27 -3.51 9.87
CA TRP A 125 17.95 -4.39 10.99
C TRP A 125 18.23 -5.86 10.64
N LEU A 126 17.80 -6.33 9.47
CA LEU A 126 18.05 -7.71 9.02
C LEU A 126 19.54 -7.98 8.77
N SER A 127 20.30 -6.98 8.37
CA SER A 127 21.76 -7.09 8.17
C SER A 127 22.56 -6.91 9.46
N ALA A 128 21.91 -6.75 10.62
CA ALA A 128 22.53 -6.43 11.91
C ALA A 128 23.44 -5.18 11.90
N GLN A 129 23.23 -4.26 10.95
CA GLN A 129 23.98 -2.99 10.88
C GLN A 129 23.46 -1.97 11.91
N LYS A 130 22.16 -2.05 12.24
CA LYS A 130 21.51 -1.25 13.28
C LYS A 130 20.61 -2.18 14.12
N PRO A 131 20.46 -1.92 15.43
CA PRO A 131 19.47 -2.63 16.22
C PRO A 131 18.05 -2.27 15.76
N ALA A 132 17.17 -3.27 15.71
CA ALA A 132 15.74 -3.06 15.48
C ALA A 132 15.11 -2.33 16.69
N PRO A 133 14.07 -1.52 16.48
CA PRO A 133 13.32 -0.91 17.58
C PRO A 133 12.62 -1.98 18.41
N GLU A 134 12.35 -1.68 19.68
CA GLU A 134 11.74 -2.61 20.65
C GLU A 134 10.43 -3.21 20.11
N LYS A 135 9.57 -2.40 19.47
CA LYS A 135 8.33 -2.86 18.82
C LYS A 135 8.56 -4.01 17.82
N MET A 136 9.66 -3.98 17.06
CA MET A 136 9.97 -5.04 16.10
C MET A 136 10.60 -6.25 16.77
N LEU A 137 11.33 -6.06 17.88
CA LEU A 137 11.87 -7.18 18.66
C LEU A 137 10.78 -7.97 19.39
N GLU A 138 9.67 -7.32 19.76
CA GLU A 138 8.48 -7.96 20.31
C GLU A 138 7.69 -8.77 19.28
N ASN A 139 7.87 -8.48 17.99
CA ASN A 139 7.16 -9.15 16.91
C ASN A 139 7.76 -10.54 16.64
N SER A 140 6.99 -11.60 16.95
CA SER A 140 7.42 -12.99 16.78
C SER A 140 7.79 -13.33 15.33
N VAL A 141 7.06 -12.78 14.35
CA VAL A 141 7.30 -13.02 12.93
C VAL A 141 8.58 -12.35 12.45
N TYR A 142 8.92 -11.20 13.03
CA TYR A 142 10.18 -10.52 12.74
C TYR A 142 11.38 -11.36 13.21
N LEU A 143 11.29 -11.98 14.39
CA LEU A 143 12.33 -12.87 14.89
C LEU A 143 12.51 -14.09 13.99
N MET A 144 11.41 -14.72 13.55
CA MET A 144 11.45 -15.82 12.57
C MET A 144 12.10 -15.39 11.25
N LEU A 145 11.80 -14.17 10.78
CA LEU A 145 12.39 -13.62 9.56
C LEU A 145 13.90 -13.37 9.74
N ALA A 146 14.31 -12.78 10.85
CA ALA A 146 15.72 -12.50 11.15
C ALA A 146 16.53 -13.80 11.26
N GLU A 147 15.97 -14.82 11.90
CA GLU A 147 16.57 -16.16 11.96
C GLU A 147 16.68 -16.80 10.56
N TYR A 148 15.63 -16.67 9.74
CA TYR A 148 15.63 -17.16 8.35
C TYR A 148 16.74 -16.50 7.50
N VAL A 149 16.93 -15.19 7.65
CA VAL A 149 18.01 -14.47 6.95
C VAL A 149 19.38 -14.96 7.40
N ASN A 150 19.61 -15.06 8.71
CA ASN A 150 20.92 -15.40 9.27
C ASN A 150 21.33 -16.85 9.00
N SER A 151 20.36 -17.77 8.93
CA SER A 151 20.61 -19.19 8.66
C SER A 151 20.82 -19.50 7.19
N GLU A 152 19.98 -18.94 6.31
CA GLU A 152 19.91 -19.40 4.92
C GLU A 152 20.58 -18.44 3.92
N HIS A 153 20.72 -17.14 4.23
CA HIS A 153 21.08 -16.12 3.24
C HIS A 153 22.10 -15.05 3.70
N PRO A 154 23.22 -15.40 4.37
CA PRO A 154 24.20 -14.40 4.80
C PRO A 154 24.86 -13.67 3.61
N ASP A 155 25.08 -14.37 2.49
CA ASP A 155 25.73 -13.81 1.31
C ASP A 155 24.91 -12.75 0.59
N ILE A 156 23.57 -12.83 0.69
CA ILE A 156 22.67 -11.88 0.01
C ILE A 156 22.73 -10.53 0.71
N MET A 157 22.73 -10.51 2.04
CA MET A 157 22.89 -9.28 2.80
C MET A 157 24.25 -8.62 2.54
N ARG A 158 25.31 -9.41 2.38
CA ARG A 158 26.65 -8.91 2.00
C ARG A 158 26.68 -8.30 0.60
N ARG A 159 25.97 -8.91 -0.36
CA ARG A 159 25.88 -8.37 -1.74
C ARG A 159 25.07 -7.07 -1.78
N MET A 160 23.97 -7.04 -1.03
CA MET A 160 23.06 -5.90 -0.96
C MET A 160 23.70 -4.69 -0.27
N SER A 161 24.52 -4.90 0.77
CA SER A 161 25.28 -3.82 1.42
C SER A 161 26.29 -3.16 0.49
N THR A 162 26.79 -3.89 -0.51
CA THR A 162 27.79 -3.37 -1.46
C THR A 162 27.14 -2.54 -2.58
N GLN A 163 25.90 -2.89 -3.00
CA GLN A 163 25.21 -2.19 -4.08
C GLN A 163 24.58 -0.85 -3.63
N ASN A 164 24.04 -0.79 -2.42
CA ASN A 164 23.37 0.41 -1.91
C ASN A 164 24.31 1.53 -1.42
N GLN A 165 25.63 1.30 -1.35
CA GLN A 165 26.61 2.31 -0.94
C GLN A 165 27.13 3.17 -2.12
N ASN A 166 26.68 2.89 -3.35
CA ASN A 166 27.14 3.54 -4.58
C ASN A 166 26.07 4.43 -5.25
N LEU A 167 24.98 4.75 -4.55
CA LEU A 167 23.87 5.61 -4.98
C LEU A 167 23.85 6.88 -4.13
#